data_AF-A0A3L8R2C8-F1
#
_entry.id   AF-A0A3L8R2C8-F1
#
_cell.length_a   1.000
_cell.length_b   1.000
_cell.length_c   1.000
_cell.angle_alpha   90.00
_cell.angle_beta   90.00
_cell.angle_gamma   90.00
#
_symmetry.space_group_name_H-M   'P 1'
#
loop_
_entity.id
_entity.type
_entity.pdbx_description
1 polymer ?
#
loop_
_entity_poly.entity_id
_entity_poly.type
_entity_poly.pdbx_seq_one_letter_code
_entity_poly.pdbx_strand_id
1 'polypeptide(L)'
;MSERDNVAIVVVPFGVGPLHGSGHPIDYFGGSVPQLDTVELDTDHATVLLDSEAHLVKYRSVLDRLESYALKPAASRDLVYHIAQHI
;
A
#
# COMPACT_ATOMS: atom_id res chain seq x y z
N MET A 1 -9.27 6.40 -13.64
CA MET A 1 -9.28 5.16 -12.82
C MET A 1 -9.44 5.45 -11.33
N SER A 2 -8.77 6.45 -10.76
CA SER A 2 -8.88 6.85 -9.33
C SER A 2 -10.20 7.51 -8.90
N GLU A 3 -11.21 7.53 -9.77
CA GLU A 3 -12.53 8.12 -9.53
C GLU A 3 -13.61 7.06 -9.33
N ARG A 4 -13.26 5.77 -9.41
CA ARG A 4 -14.18 4.68 -9.08
C ARG A 4 -14.33 4.60 -7.56
N ASP A 5 -15.55 4.44 -7.07
CA ASP A 5 -15.86 4.44 -5.63
C ASP A 5 -15.06 3.39 -4.83
N ASN A 6 -14.69 2.28 -5.46
CA ASN A 6 -13.94 1.19 -4.84
C ASN A 6 -12.41 1.27 -5.04
N VAL A 7 -11.89 2.40 -5.53
CA VAL A 7 -10.47 2.60 -5.81
C VAL A 7 -9.98 3.89 -5.16
N ALA A 8 -9.09 3.77 -4.18
CA ALA A 8 -8.32 4.89 -3.65
C ALA A 8 -6.87 4.81 -4.14
N ILE A 9 -6.34 5.93 -4.63
CA ILE A 9 -4.91 6.08 -4.93
C ILE A 9 -4.37 7.12 -3.96
N VAL A 10 -3.35 6.75 -3.20
CA VAL A 10 -2.65 7.63 -2.28
C VAL A 10 -1.16 7.68 -2.64
N VAL A 11 -0.55 8.85 -2.49
CA VAL A 11 0.87 9.08 -2.76
C VAL A 11 1.58 9.36 -1.45
N VAL A 12 2.67 8.65 -1.20
CA VAL A 12 3.61 8.97 -0.12
C VAL A 12 4.72 9.86 -0.70
N PRO A 13 4.79 11.15 -0.35
CA PRO A 13 5.85 12.04 -0.85
C PRO A 13 7.23 11.64 -0.32
N PHE A 14 8.30 12.14 -0.94
CA PHE A 14 9.63 11.96 -0.38
C PHE A 14 9.82 12.78 0.91
N GLY A 15 10.53 12.21 1.89
CA GLY A 15 10.95 12.91 3.12
C GLY A 15 9.92 12.97 4.26
N VAL A 16 8.78 12.28 4.15
CA VAL A 16 7.69 12.34 5.15
C VAL A 16 7.78 11.29 6.27
N GLY A 17 8.77 10.39 6.21
CA GLY A 17 8.99 9.39 7.26
C GLY A 17 9.88 8.24 6.79
N PRO A 18 10.31 7.35 7.70
CA PRO A 18 10.96 6.12 7.30
C PRO A 18 9.93 5.23 6.59
N LEU A 19 10.27 4.75 5.39
CA LEU A 19 9.50 3.69 4.76
C LEU A 19 9.88 2.38 5.42
N HIS A 20 8.96 1.84 6.22
CA HIS A 20 9.16 0.59 6.92
C HIS A 20 8.65 -0.52 5.99
N GLY A 21 9.53 -1.41 5.57
CA GLY A 21 9.20 -2.49 4.63
C GLY A 21 10.45 -3.05 3.97
N SER A 22 10.34 -4.23 3.37
CA SER A 22 11.45 -4.86 2.64
C SER A 22 11.75 -4.20 1.29
N GLY A 23 11.08 -3.10 0.94
CA GLY A 23 11.14 -2.48 -0.39
C GLY A 23 10.32 -3.22 -1.46
N HIS A 24 9.95 -4.47 -1.22
CA HIS A 24 9.05 -5.25 -2.06
C HIS A 24 7.61 -4.68 -2.05
N PRO A 25 6.88 -4.78 -3.18
CA PRO A 25 5.45 -4.59 -3.22
C PRO A 25 4.74 -5.50 -2.21
N ILE A 26 3.67 -4.98 -1.61
CA ILE A 26 2.84 -5.68 -0.63
C ILE A 26 1.41 -5.60 -1.14
N ASP A 27 0.82 -6.75 -1.44
CA ASP A 27 -0.61 -6.86 -1.69
C ASP A 27 -1.29 -7.51 -0.48
N TYR A 28 -2.29 -6.83 0.06
CA TYR A 28 -3.06 -7.30 1.21
C TYR A 28 -4.46 -7.68 0.75
N PHE A 29 -4.80 -8.96 0.83
CA PHE A 29 -6.12 -9.47 0.51
C PHE A 29 -6.92 -9.64 1.80
N GLY A 30 -7.96 -8.80 1.98
CA GLY A 30 -8.91 -8.94 3.08
C GLY A 30 -9.94 -10.03 2.78
N GLY A 31 -10.00 -11.05 3.63
CA GLY A 31 -11.01 -12.11 3.58
C GLY A 31 -12.35 -11.66 4.16
N SER A 32 -13.37 -12.52 4.03
CA SER A 32 -14.65 -12.31 4.71
C SER A 32 -14.55 -12.40 6.23
N VAL A 33 -13.49 -13.05 6.72
CA VAL A 33 -13.07 -13.09 8.12
C VAL A 33 -11.55 -12.90 8.20
N PRO A 34 -10.99 -12.34 9.28
CA PRO A 34 -9.57 -12.02 9.38
C PRO A 34 -8.62 -13.21 9.20
N GLN A 35 -9.08 -14.43 9.51
CA GLN A 35 -8.30 -15.68 9.35
C GLN A 35 -8.14 -16.11 7.88
N LEU A 36 -8.87 -15.48 6.97
CA LEU A 36 -8.73 -15.67 5.52
C LEU A 36 -7.97 -14.51 4.87
N ASP A 37 -7.41 -13.60 5.66
CA ASP A 37 -6.54 -12.57 5.12
C ASP A 37 -5.22 -13.21 4.65
N THR A 38 -4.69 -12.69 3.54
CA THR A 38 -3.43 -13.16 2.96
C THR A 38 -2.62 -11.96 2.49
N VAL A 39 -1.32 -12.00 2.73
CA VAL A 39 -0.37 -11.05 2.14
C VAL A 39 0.40 -11.73 1.03
N GLU A 40 0.49 -11.08 -0.11
CA GLU A 40 1.38 -11.43 -1.21
C GLU A 40 2.57 -10.46 -1.24
N LEU A 41 3.76 -11.04 -1.34
CA LEU A 41 5.01 -10.30 -1.51
C LEU A 41 5.66 -10.73 -2.80
N ASP A 42 5.88 -9.77 -3.69
CA ASP A 42 6.72 -9.95 -4.87
C ASP A 42 8.17 -9.79 -4.47
N THR A 43 8.86 -10.92 -4.30
CA THR A 43 10.29 -10.95 -4.01
C THR A 43 11.10 -11.16 -5.29
N ASP A 44 12.39 -10.84 -5.26
CA ASP A 44 13.31 -11.01 -6.40
C ASP A 44 13.33 -12.44 -6.99
N HIS A 45 12.93 -13.44 -6.22
CA HIS A 45 13.05 -14.85 -6.59
C HIS A 45 11.72 -15.58 -6.76
N ALA A 46 10.65 -15.07 -6.15
CA ALA A 46 9.30 -15.64 -6.24
C ALA A 46 8.24 -14.71 -5.62
N THR A 47 6.99 -14.99 -5.95
CA THR A 47 5.84 -14.51 -5.18
C THR A 47 5.66 -15.38 -3.93
N VAL A 48 5.51 -14.76 -2.76
CA VAL A 48 5.30 -15.45 -1.48
C VAL A 48 3.95 -15.07 -0.89
N LEU A 49 3.15 -16.08 -0.56
CA LEU A 49 1.87 -15.92 0.14
C LEU A 49 2.04 -16.17 1.64
N LEU A 50 1.59 -15.23 2.47
CA LEU A 50 1.68 -15.27 3.91
C LEU A 50 0.29 -15.13 4.53
N ASP A 51 -0.13 -16.16 5.26
CA ASP A 51 -1.45 -16.26 5.91
C ASP A 51 -1.35 -16.43 7.44
N SER A 52 -0.13 -16.54 7.98
CA SER A 52 0.07 -16.66 9.42
C SER A 52 -0.26 -15.34 10.13
N GLU A 53 -0.98 -15.40 11.26
CA GLU A 53 -1.42 -14.20 11.98
C GLU A 53 -0.24 -13.27 12.34
N ALA A 54 0.92 -13.83 12.70
CA ALA A 54 2.11 -13.03 13.00
C ALA A 54 2.58 -12.19 11.79
N HIS A 55 2.50 -12.75 10.58
CA HIS A 55 2.81 -12.01 9.36
C HIS A 55 1.72 -10.99 9.04
N LEU A 56 0.43 -11.36 9.18
CA LEU A 56 -0.69 -10.46 8.91
C LEU A 56 -0.64 -9.23 9.83
N VAL A 57 -0.41 -9.40 11.14
CA VAL A 57 -0.25 -8.29 12.10
C VAL A 57 0.90 -7.37 11.72
N LYS A 58 2.04 -7.93 11.31
CA LYS A 58 3.22 -7.16 10.87
C LYS A 58 2.87 -6.31 9.65
N TYR A 59 2.26 -6.91 8.62
CA TYR A 59 1.99 -6.22 7.36
C TYR A 59 0.84 -5.21 7.47
N ARG A 60 -0.20 -5.46 8.27
CA ARG A 60 -1.19 -4.44 8.65
C ARG A 60 -0.50 -3.22 9.26
N SER A 61 0.38 -3.44 10.23
CA SER A 61 1.12 -2.34 10.90
C SER A 61 2.00 -1.54 9.93
N VAL A 62 2.63 -2.22 8.96
CA VAL A 62 3.41 -1.57 7.90
C VAL A 62 2.53 -0.71 7.00
N LEU A 63 1.41 -1.25 6.52
CA LEU A 63 0.49 -0.55 5.63
C LEU A 63 -0.17 0.64 6.32
N ASP A 64 -0.60 0.49 7.58
CA ASP A 64 -1.15 1.58 8.40
C ASP A 64 -0.13 2.74 8.55
N ARG A 65 1.16 2.39 8.74
CA ARG A 65 2.24 3.38 8.83
C ARG A 65 2.45 4.10 7.50
N LEU A 66 2.47 3.37 6.38
CA LEU A 66 2.62 3.96 5.05
C LEU A 66 1.44 4.87 4.72
N GLU A 67 0.21 4.45 5.03
CA GLU A 67 -1.00 5.26 4.82
C GLU A 67 -0.97 6.53 5.69
N SER A 68 -0.44 6.47 6.91
CA SER A 68 -0.31 7.65 7.79
C SER A 68 0.59 8.75 7.23
N TYR A 69 1.50 8.39 6.31
CA TYR A 69 2.39 9.32 5.61
C TYR A 69 1.85 9.78 4.25
N ALA A 70 0.80 9.13 3.76
CA ALA A 70 0.28 9.37 2.44
C ALA A 70 -0.60 10.62 2.40
N LEU A 71 -0.59 11.30 1.25
CA LEU A 71 -1.56 12.34 0.94
C LEU A 71 -2.96 11.73 0.84
N LYS A 72 -3.98 12.52 1.16
CA LYS A 72 -5.38 12.12 0.92
C LYS A 72 -5.61 11.86 -0.58
N PRO A 73 -6.61 11.05 -0.97
CA PRO A 73 -6.81 10.66 -2.36
C PRO A 73 -6.93 11.83 -3.35
N ALA A 74 -7.61 12.92 -2.97
CA ALA A 74 -7.73 14.11 -3.81
C ALA A 74 -6.37 14.80 -4.04
N ALA A 75 -5.63 15.10 -2.97
CA ALA A 75 -4.31 15.72 -3.07
C ALA A 75 -3.29 14.84 -3.81
N SER A 76 -3.37 13.51 -3.65
CA SER A 76 -2.58 12.55 -4.41
C SER A 76 -2.86 12.66 -5.91
N ARG A 77 -4.13 12.76 -6.28
CA ARG A 77 -4.56 12.91 -7.67
C ARG A 77 -4.09 14.24 -8.26
N ASP A 78 -4.24 15.33 -7.52
CA ASP A 78 -3.79 16.66 -7.93
C ASP A 78 -2.28 16.68 -8.18
N LEU A 79 -1.50 16.06 -7.28
CA LEU A 79 -0.05 15.93 -7.44
C LEU A 79 0.32 15.14 -8.69
N VAL A 80 -0.32 13.98 -8.93
CA VAL A 80 -0.07 13.15 -10.11
C VAL A 80 -0.41 13.91 -11.40
N TYR A 81 -1.53 14.63 -11.44
CA TYR A 81 -1.90 15.43 -12.61
C TYR A 81 -0.95 16.59 -12.85
N HIS A 82 -0.55 17.30 -11.79
CA HIS A 82 0.43 18.38 -11.89
C HIS A 82 1.74 17.86 -12.49
N ILE A 83 2.29 16.76 -11.97
CA ILE A 83 3.50 16.14 -12.51
C ILE A 83 3.30 15.75 -13.99
N ALA A 84 2.20 15.07 -14.33
CA ALA A 84 1.95 14.63 -15.70
C ALA A 84 1.79 15.78 -16.72
N GLN A 85 1.40 16.99 -16.28
CA GLN A 85 1.27 18.18 -17.12
C GLN A 85 2.56 18.99 -17.27
N HIS A 86 3.56 18.71 -16.43
CA HIS A 86 4.83 19.44 -16.38
C HIS A 86 6.05 18.57 -16.70
N ILE A 87 5.82 17.33 -17.15
CA ILE A 87 6.82 16.47 -17.80
C ILE A 87 6.70 16.60 -19.32
#